data_AF-A0A7R7T841-F1
#
_entry.id   AF-A0A7R7T841-F1
#
_cell.length_a   1.000
_cell.length_b   1.000
_cell.length_c   1.000
_cell.angle_alpha   90.00
_cell.angle_beta   90.00
_cell.angle_gamma   90.00
#
_symmetry.space_group_name_H-M   'P 1'
#
loop_
_entity.id
_entity.type
_entity.pdbx_description
1 polymer ?
#
loop_
_entity_poly.entity_id
_entity_poly.type
_entity_poly.pdbx_seq_one_letter_code
_entity_poly.pdbx_strand_id
1 'polypeptide(L)'
;MSNPARPATDASALLAILLVAFLWGAAEASYFFVVADVLLTFVAVAYGLRTALAASLAAAIGAACGGFTMWRLGILDPAYATALLRTVPFVSESMIARGMAGMDEANWPLAMLKGSVTGVPYKVYAVAAGKEGLSALFFFGATIPIRLSRFVVAVSVVAGISAGLQPRLALRGRLMLLAIFWILFYGEFWWRWFGMDIRLF
;
A
#
# COMPACT_ATOMS: atom_id res chain seq x y z
N MET A 1 -10.92 27.49 24.09
CA MET A 1 -11.43 26.59 23.03
C MET A 1 -11.15 25.16 23.47
N SER A 2 -12.19 24.40 23.77
CA SER A 2 -12.06 22.99 24.16
C SER A 2 -11.51 22.19 22.98
N ASN A 3 -10.35 21.56 23.21
CA ASN A 3 -9.76 20.60 22.28
C ASN A 3 -10.78 19.45 22.12
N PRO A 4 -11.38 19.21 20.95
CA PRO A 4 -12.24 18.05 20.79
C PRO A 4 -11.35 16.82 21.01
N ALA A 5 -11.59 16.13 22.13
CA ALA A 5 -10.93 14.88 22.45
C ALA A 5 -11.07 13.93 21.26
N ARG A 6 -10.00 13.19 20.94
CA ARG A 6 -10.07 12.16 19.88
C ARG A 6 -11.22 11.21 20.23
N PRO A 7 -12.06 10.82 19.26
CA PRO A 7 -13.14 9.89 19.54
C PRO A 7 -12.54 8.62 20.14
N ALA A 8 -13.07 8.18 21.29
CA ALA A 8 -12.71 6.89 21.85
C ALA A 8 -13.16 5.81 20.86
N THR A 9 -12.24 4.97 20.41
CA THR A 9 -12.57 3.86 19.52
C THR A 9 -13.22 2.76 20.36
N ASP A 10 -14.53 2.59 20.26
CA ASP A 10 -15.17 1.41 20.82
C ASP A 10 -14.75 0.13 20.07
N ALA A 11 -15.04 -1.04 20.64
CA ALA A 11 -14.60 -2.31 20.08
C ALA A 11 -15.18 -2.58 18.68
N SER A 12 -16.40 -2.12 18.40
CA SER A 12 -17.07 -2.30 17.11
C SER A 12 -16.43 -1.42 16.03
N ALA A 13 -16.11 -0.17 16.37
CA ALA A 13 -15.40 0.76 15.50
C ALA A 13 -13.98 0.27 15.21
N LEU A 14 -13.28 -0.28 16.21
CA LEU A 14 -11.97 -0.88 16.01
C LEU A 14 -12.05 -2.06 15.05
N LEU A 15 -12.97 -3.00 15.27
CA LEU A 15 -13.15 -4.15 14.38
C LEU A 15 -13.44 -3.72 12.94
N ALA A 16 -14.31 -2.73 12.75
CA ALA A 16 -14.61 -2.17 11.44
C ALA A 16 -13.37 -1.58 10.77
N ILE A 17 -12.56 -0.80 11.50
CA ILE A 17 -11.30 -0.24 10.98
C ILE A 17 -10.34 -1.34 10.55
N LEU A 18 -10.17 -2.39 11.38
CA LEU A 18 -9.29 -3.51 11.05
C LEU A 18 -9.78 -4.28 9.82
N LEU A 19 -11.09 -4.51 9.71
CA LEU A 19 -11.69 -5.20 8.58
C LEU A 19 -11.52 -4.39 7.29
N VAL A 20 -11.79 -3.09 7.32
CA VAL A 20 -11.61 -2.21 6.16
C VAL A 20 -10.13 -2.15 5.76
N ALA A 21 -9.21 -2.07 6.73
CA ALA A 21 -7.77 -2.09 6.45
C ALA A 21 -7.32 -3.42 5.83
N PHE A 22 -7.82 -4.55 6.33
CA PHE A 22 -7.57 -5.87 5.76
C PHE A 22 -8.07 -5.96 4.31
N LEU A 23 -9.33 -5.60 4.07
CA LEU A 23 -9.94 -5.65 2.73
C LEU A 23 -9.24 -4.71 1.75
N TRP A 24 -8.84 -3.52 2.21
CA TRP A 24 -8.08 -2.58 1.39
C TRP A 24 -6.70 -3.13 1.03
N GLY A 25 -5.99 -3.70 2.00
CA GLY A 25 -4.70 -4.34 1.75
C GLY A 25 -4.80 -5.48 0.74
N ALA A 26 -5.83 -6.31 0.85
CA ALA A 26 -6.10 -7.40 -0.11
C ALA A 26 -6.47 -6.90 -1.51
N ALA A 27 -7.30 -5.87 -1.59
CA ALA A 27 -7.68 -5.24 -2.85
C ALA A 27 -6.47 -4.62 -3.54
N GLU A 28 -5.66 -3.84 -2.81
CA GLU A 28 -4.44 -3.21 -3.33
C GLU A 28 -3.43 -4.25 -3.84
N ALA A 29 -3.21 -5.32 -3.07
CA ALA A 29 -2.27 -6.38 -3.41
C ALA A 29 -2.69 -7.21 -4.63
N SER A 30 -3.97 -7.20 -4.98
CA SER A 30 -4.50 -7.86 -6.18
C SER A 30 -4.57 -6.87 -7.34
N TYR A 31 -5.68 -6.14 -7.51
CA TYR A 31 -5.93 -5.32 -8.69
C TYR A 31 -6.09 -3.82 -8.41
N PHE A 32 -6.44 -3.42 -7.18
CA PHE A 32 -6.69 -2.02 -6.84
C PHE A 32 -5.40 -1.19 -6.87
N PHE A 33 -5.47 0.03 -7.39
CA PHE A 33 -4.31 0.91 -7.61
C PHE A 33 -4.08 1.91 -6.48
N VAL A 34 -5.07 2.10 -5.59
CA VAL A 34 -4.94 3.01 -4.45
C VAL A 34 -4.29 2.28 -3.27
N VAL A 35 -3.16 2.81 -2.80
CA VAL A 35 -2.34 2.18 -1.77
C VAL A 35 -3.02 2.27 -0.40
N ALA A 36 -2.89 1.22 0.41
CA ALA A 36 -3.42 1.17 1.77
C ALA A 36 -2.88 2.28 2.68
N ASP A 37 -1.70 2.82 2.37
CA ASP A 37 -1.12 4.00 3.03
C ASP A 37 -2.13 5.17 3.12
N VAL A 38 -3.00 5.35 2.11
CA VAL A 38 -4.05 6.38 2.13
C VAL A 38 -4.93 6.20 3.35
N LEU A 39 -5.61 5.05 3.43
CA LEU A 39 -6.50 4.71 4.53
C LEU A 39 -5.76 4.73 5.88
N LEU A 40 -4.60 4.11 5.96
CA LEU A 40 -3.85 3.96 7.22
C LEU A 40 -3.39 5.30 7.80
N THR A 41 -2.95 6.22 6.95
CA THR A 41 -2.56 7.57 7.37
C THR A 41 -3.77 8.39 7.84
N PHE A 42 -4.95 8.23 7.21
CA PHE A 42 -6.19 8.82 7.73
C PHE A 42 -6.58 8.25 9.10
N VAL A 43 -6.46 6.93 9.29
CA VAL A 43 -6.68 6.28 10.58
C VAL A 43 -5.70 6.83 11.65
N ALA A 44 -4.44 7.06 11.29
CA ALA A 44 -3.44 7.63 12.19
C ALA A 44 -3.80 9.03 12.68
N VAL A 45 -4.36 9.88 11.81
CA VAL A 45 -4.81 11.23 12.18
C VAL A 45 -6.10 11.20 13.00
N ALA A 46 -7.07 10.37 12.61
CA ALA A 46 -8.40 10.35 13.21
C ALA A 46 -8.45 9.59 14.55
N TYR A 47 -7.83 8.42 14.62
CA TYR A 47 -7.92 7.49 15.76
C TYR A 47 -6.59 7.33 16.51
N GLY A 48 -5.48 7.83 15.94
CA GLY A 48 -4.17 7.84 16.58
C GLY A 48 -3.29 6.64 16.21
N LEU A 49 -2.03 6.71 16.69
CA LEU A 49 -0.97 5.79 16.28
C LEU A 49 -1.26 4.33 16.62
N ARG A 50 -1.76 4.02 17.83
CA ARG A 50 -2.02 2.63 18.26
C ARG A 50 -3.01 1.92 17.34
N THR A 51 -4.14 2.57 17.05
CA THR A 51 -5.16 2.04 16.13
C THR A 51 -4.62 1.91 14.71
N ALA A 52 -3.84 2.88 14.25
CA ALA A 52 -3.20 2.81 12.93
C ALA A 52 -2.20 1.66 12.83
N LEU A 53 -1.41 1.37 13.86
CA LEU A 53 -0.47 0.23 13.87
C LEU A 53 -1.22 -1.11 13.80
N ALA A 54 -2.33 -1.25 14.53
CA ALA A 54 -3.16 -2.45 14.44
C ALA A 54 -3.79 -2.59 13.04
N ALA A 55 -4.29 -1.49 12.46
CA ALA A 55 -4.79 -1.46 11.10
C ALA A 55 -3.71 -1.78 10.06
N SER A 56 -2.46 -1.33 10.27
CA SER A 56 -1.32 -1.65 9.41
C SER A 56 -1.01 -3.15 9.41
N LEU A 57 -1.10 -3.81 10.56
CA LEU A 57 -0.95 -5.27 10.63
C LEU A 57 -2.09 -5.97 9.87
N ALA A 58 -3.33 -5.55 10.09
CA ALA A 58 -4.49 -6.10 9.37
C ALA A 58 -4.34 -5.92 7.84
N ALA A 59 -3.91 -4.74 7.39
CA ALA A 59 -3.64 -4.45 5.98
C ALA A 59 -2.47 -5.30 5.42
N ALA A 60 -1.41 -5.54 6.20
CA ALA A 60 -0.30 -6.38 5.77
C ALA A 60 -0.72 -7.85 5.60
N ILE A 61 -1.57 -8.37 6.50
CA ILE A 61 -2.14 -9.72 6.38
C ILE A 61 -3.09 -9.78 5.18
N GLY A 62 -3.98 -8.80 5.02
CA GLY A 62 -4.87 -8.71 3.86
C GLY A 62 -4.09 -8.66 2.56
N ALA A 63 -3.01 -7.88 2.53
CA ALA A 63 -2.10 -7.84 1.40
C ALA A 63 -1.44 -9.18 1.07
N ALA A 64 -1.08 -9.99 2.07
CA ALA A 64 -0.59 -11.34 1.82
C ALA A 64 -1.69 -12.22 1.17
N CYS A 65 -2.94 -12.11 1.63
CA CYS A 65 -4.07 -12.81 1.02
C CYS A 65 -4.35 -12.36 -0.42
N GLY A 66 -4.32 -11.06 -0.69
CA GLY A 66 -4.46 -10.52 -2.05
C GLY A 66 -3.27 -10.83 -2.95
N GLY A 67 -2.06 -10.85 -2.40
CA GLY A 67 -0.85 -11.28 -3.12
C GLY A 67 -0.88 -12.76 -3.46
N PHE A 68 -1.51 -13.58 -2.63
CA PHE A 68 -1.66 -15.02 -2.90
C PHE A 68 -2.41 -15.29 -4.20
N THR A 69 -3.43 -14.49 -4.54
CA THR A 69 -4.13 -14.66 -5.82
C THR A 69 -3.22 -14.33 -7.00
N MET A 70 -2.45 -13.25 -6.91
CA MET A 70 -1.48 -12.86 -7.95
C MET A 70 -0.32 -13.84 -8.08
N TRP A 71 0.17 -14.38 -6.96
CA TRP A 71 1.18 -15.44 -6.93
C TRP A 71 0.68 -16.71 -7.59
N ARG A 72 -0.56 -17.14 -7.29
CA ARG A 72 -1.20 -18.28 -7.94
C ARG A 72 -1.33 -18.07 -9.45
N LEU A 73 -1.73 -16.87 -9.89
CA LEU A 73 -1.77 -16.54 -11.31
C LEU A 73 -0.37 -16.60 -11.94
N GLY A 74 0.66 -16.12 -11.24
CA GLY A 74 2.04 -16.19 -11.68
C GLY A 74 2.56 -17.63 -11.88
N ILE A 75 2.06 -18.60 -11.11
CA ILE A 75 2.38 -20.02 -11.31
C ILE A 75 1.64 -20.60 -12.51
N LEU A 76 0.34 -20.32 -12.62
CA LEU A 76 -0.54 -20.96 -13.60
C LEU A 76 -0.30 -20.43 -15.02
N ASP A 77 -0.19 -19.11 -15.16
CA ASP A 77 0.04 -18.44 -16.43
C ASP A 77 0.77 -17.10 -16.20
N PRO A 78 2.11 -17.12 -16.16
CA PRO A 78 2.92 -15.91 -15.99
C PRO A 78 2.68 -14.85 -17.07
N ALA A 79 2.36 -15.27 -18.31
CA ALA A 79 2.16 -14.37 -19.43
C ALA A 79 0.85 -13.59 -19.26
N TYR A 80 -0.25 -14.29 -18.94
CA TYR A 80 -1.52 -13.68 -18.61
C TYR A 80 -1.42 -12.79 -17.37
N ALA A 81 -0.76 -13.25 -16.31
CA ALA A 81 -0.58 -12.47 -15.09
C ALA A 81 0.19 -11.16 -15.35
N THR A 82 1.21 -11.21 -16.20
CA THR A 82 1.96 -10.00 -16.62
C THR A 82 1.11 -9.08 -17.50
N ALA A 83 0.31 -9.63 -18.42
CA ALA A 83 -0.62 -8.84 -19.21
C ALA A 83 -1.68 -8.13 -18.34
N LEU A 84 -2.20 -8.81 -17.31
CA LEU A 84 -3.12 -8.23 -16.33
C LEU A 84 -2.46 -7.10 -15.53
N LEU A 85 -1.17 -7.21 -15.18
CA LEU A 85 -0.46 -6.12 -14.49
C LEU A 85 -0.38 -4.85 -15.35
N ARG A 86 -0.26 -4.97 -16.68
CA ARG A 86 -0.21 -3.83 -17.60
C ARG A 86 -1.53 -3.08 -17.71
N THR A 87 -2.66 -3.72 -17.38
CA THR A 87 -3.97 -3.05 -17.37
C THR A 87 -4.24 -2.29 -16.09
N VAL A 88 -3.42 -2.47 -15.05
CA VAL A 88 -3.56 -1.76 -13.78
C VAL A 88 -3.05 -0.32 -13.96
N PRO A 89 -3.86 0.70 -13.62
CA PRO A 89 -3.41 2.09 -13.66
C PRO A 89 -2.14 2.30 -12.83
N PHE A 90 -1.24 3.14 -13.35
CA PHE A 90 0.04 3.51 -12.72
C PHE A 90 1.07 2.39 -12.60
N VAL A 91 0.84 1.25 -13.25
CA VAL A 91 1.84 0.19 -13.38
C VAL A 91 2.48 0.30 -14.76
N SER A 92 3.73 0.75 -14.80
CA SER A 92 4.49 0.85 -16.05
C SER A 92 5.23 -0.45 -16.38
N GLU A 93 5.54 -0.66 -17.66
CA GLU A 93 6.37 -1.79 -18.11
C GLU A 93 7.73 -1.82 -17.39
N SER A 94 8.32 -0.65 -17.13
CA SER A 94 9.58 -0.54 -16.40
C SER A 94 9.46 -0.95 -14.93
N MET A 95 8.30 -0.73 -14.28
CA MET A 95 8.05 -1.24 -12.93
C MET A 95 7.90 -2.76 -12.93
N ILE A 96 7.20 -3.31 -13.93
CA ILE A 96 7.04 -4.76 -14.10
C ILE A 96 8.42 -5.40 -14.30
N ALA A 97 9.20 -4.92 -15.25
CA ALA A 97 10.53 -5.44 -15.55
C ALA A 97 11.47 -5.42 -14.31
N ARG A 98 11.49 -4.32 -13.55
CA ARG A 98 12.28 -4.22 -12.31
C ARG A 98 11.81 -5.19 -11.23
N GLY A 99 10.49 -5.35 -11.07
CA GLY A 99 9.95 -6.28 -10.07
C GLY A 99 10.22 -7.73 -10.42
N MET A 100 10.14 -8.09 -11.70
CA MET A 100 10.50 -9.42 -12.20
C MET A 100 11.98 -9.71 -12.01
N ALA A 101 12.86 -8.80 -12.43
CA ALA A 101 14.31 -8.95 -12.26
C ALA A 101 14.70 -9.06 -10.78
N GLY A 102 14.09 -8.27 -9.90
CA GLY A 102 14.38 -8.31 -8.47
C GLY A 102 13.97 -9.62 -7.77
N MET A 103 13.10 -10.44 -8.38
CA MET A 103 12.71 -11.75 -7.82
C MET A 103 13.58 -12.91 -8.32
N ASP A 104 14.32 -12.70 -9.41
CA ASP A 104 15.33 -13.63 -9.91
C ASP A 104 16.62 -13.60 -9.05
N GLU A 105 16.84 -12.51 -8.31
CA GLU A 105 18.00 -12.36 -7.43
C GLU A 105 17.89 -13.21 -6.14
N ALA A 106 19.02 -13.79 -5.69
CA ALA A 106 19.08 -14.56 -4.43
C ALA A 106 18.68 -13.76 -3.19
N ASN A 107 18.78 -12.43 -3.23
CA ASN A 107 18.41 -11.49 -2.18
C ASN A 107 17.07 -10.79 -2.46
N TRP A 108 16.15 -11.44 -3.19
CA TRP A 108 14.82 -10.91 -3.53
C TRP A 108 14.04 -10.25 -2.38
N PRO A 109 14.15 -10.63 -1.08
CA PRO A 109 13.44 -9.90 -0.02
C PRO A 109 13.91 -8.44 0.09
N LEU A 110 15.19 -8.19 -0.16
CA LEU A 110 15.75 -6.84 -0.20
C LEU A 110 15.29 -6.08 -1.44
N ALA A 111 15.18 -6.74 -2.59
CA ALA A 111 14.62 -6.13 -3.79
C ALA A 111 13.16 -5.71 -3.57
N MET A 112 12.37 -6.53 -2.89
CA MET A 112 10.99 -6.23 -2.54
C MET A 112 10.88 -5.09 -1.51
N LEU A 113 11.78 -5.04 -0.52
CA LEU A 113 11.86 -3.93 0.43
C LEU A 113 12.22 -2.61 -0.28
N LYS A 114 13.22 -2.63 -1.16
CA LYS A 114 13.56 -1.47 -2.01
C LYS A 114 12.41 -1.08 -2.93
N GLY A 115 11.71 -2.05 -3.51
CA GLY A 115 10.51 -1.84 -4.33
C GLY A 115 9.41 -1.11 -3.59
N SER A 116 9.21 -1.47 -2.32
CA SER A 116 8.25 -0.81 -1.42
C SER A 116 8.56 0.67 -1.18
N VAL A 117 9.77 1.14 -1.45
CA VAL A 117 10.15 2.56 -1.34
C VAL A 117 10.21 3.25 -2.71
N THR A 118 10.69 2.53 -3.73
CA THR A 118 10.91 3.06 -5.09
C THR A 118 9.66 3.04 -5.97
N GLY A 119 8.52 2.59 -5.44
CA GLY A 119 7.22 2.66 -6.10
C GLY A 119 6.89 1.46 -6.98
N VAL A 120 7.64 0.35 -6.90
CA VAL A 120 7.26 -0.90 -7.58
C VAL A 120 6.09 -1.53 -6.82
N PRO A 121 4.93 -1.75 -7.46
CA PRO A 121 3.76 -2.32 -6.80
C PRO A 121 4.02 -3.73 -6.30
N TYR A 122 3.57 -4.04 -5.07
CA TYR A 122 3.70 -5.37 -4.47
C TYR A 122 3.15 -6.51 -5.36
N LYS A 123 2.05 -6.27 -6.07
CA LYS A 123 1.44 -7.23 -7.00
C LYS A 123 2.40 -7.73 -8.09
N VAL A 124 3.35 -6.91 -8.52
CA VAL A 124 4.39 -7.31 -9.48
C VAL A 124 5.29 -8.38 -8.85
N TYR A 125 5.75 -8.14 -7.62
CA TYR A 125 6.55 -9.09 -6.86
C TYR A 125 5.80 -10.39 -6.57
N ALA A 126 4.50 -10.33 -6.33
CA ALA A 126 3.67 -11.52 -6.12
C ALA A 126 3.59 -12.39 -7.39
N VAL A 127 3.31 -11.79 -8.56
CA VAL A 127 3.33 -12.52 -9.85
C VAL A 127 4.71 -13.10 -10.12
N ALA A 128 5.76 -12.29 -9.96
CA ALA A 128 7.14 -12.69 -10.20
C ALA A 128 7.56 -13.87 -9.29
N ALA A 129 7.24 -13.81 -8.00
CA ALA A 129 7.49 -14.92 -7.08
C ALA A 129 6.75 -16.20 -7.46
N GLY A 130 5.55 -16.09 -8.02
CA GLY A 130 4.81 -17.23 -8.55
C GLY A 130 5.49 -17.83 -9.79
N LYS A 131 5.92 -16.97 -10.71
CA LYS A 131 6.65 -17.35 -11.93
C LYS A 131 7.98 -18.05 -11.60
N GLU A 132 8.74 -17.54 -10.65
CA GLU A 132 10.02 -18.12 -10.21
C GLU A 132 9.84 -19.34 -9.29
N GLY A 133 8.59 -19.78 -9.05
CA GLY A 133 8.31 -20.96 -8.25
C GLY A 133 8.70 -20.83 -6.77
N LEU A 134 8.78 -19.59 -6.24
CA LEU A 134 9.13 -19.37 -4.85
C LEU A 134 8.08 -19.98 -3.92
N SER A 135 8.55 -20.61 -2.85
CA SER A 135 7.67 -21.18 -1.83
C SER A 135 6.77 -20.11 -1.22
N ALA A 136 5.46 -20.38 -1.23
CA ALA A 136 4.45 -19.50 -0.65
C ALA A 136 4.77 -19.13 0.80
N LEU A 137 5.20 -20.09 1.61
CA LEU A 137 5.49 -19.85 3.02
C LEU A 137 6.59 -18.80 3.20
N PHE A 138 7.68 -18.91 2.45
CA PHE A 138 8.78 -17.96 2.51
C PHE A 138 8.40 -16.59 1.93
N PHE A 139 7.71 -16.57 0.79
CA PHE A 139 7.30 -15.34 0.15
C PHE A 139 6.30 -14.53 0.99
N PHE A 140 5.26 -15.17 1.52
CA PHE A 140 4.27 -14.49 2.36
C PHE A 140 4.80 -14.21 3.77
N GLY A 141 5.67 -15.09 4.29
CA GLY A 141 6.42 -14.86 5.52
C GLY A 141 7.29 -13.60 5.45
N ALA A 142 7.91 -13.31 4.29
CA ALA A 142 8.65 -12.07 4.05
C ALA A 142 7.74 -10.89 3.71
N THR A 143 6.59 -11.14 3.06
CA THR A 143 5.63 -10.09 2.68
C THR A 143 5.14 -9.31 3.89
N ILE A 144 4.73 -10.00 4.95
CA ILE A 144 4.17 -9.36 6.14
C ILE A 144 5.15 -8.34 6.75
N PRO A 145 6.39 -8.70 7.15
CA PRO A 145 7.33 -7.75 7.74
C PRO A 145 7.76 -6.64 6.76
N ILE A 146 7.94 -6.95 5.47
CA ILE A 146 8.32 -5.93 4.47
C ILE A 146 7.21 -4.89 4.33
N ARG A 147 5.96 -5.32 4.13
CA ARG A 147 4.82 -4.39 3.98
C ARG A 147 4.51 -3.65 5.26
N LEU A 148 4.55 -4.35 6.40
CA LEU A 148 4.33 -3.75 7.70
C LEU A 148 5.36 -2.66 7.99
N SER A 149 6.63 -2.83 7.61
CA SER A 149 7.67 -1.81 7.82
C SER A 149 7.32 -0.49 7.13
N ARG A 150 6.88 -0.53 5.86
CA ARG A 150 6.41 0.63 5.11
C ARG A 150 5.22 1.30 5.80
N PHE A 151 4.21 0.51 6.16
CA PHE A 151 3.00 1.04 6.79
C PHE A 151 3.30 1.67 8.15
N VAL A 152 4.13 1.02 8.98
CA VAL A 152 4.54 1.52 10.30
C VAL A 152 5.27 2.86 10.16
N VAL A 153 6.20 2.98 9.21
CA VAL A 153 6.91 4.22 8.94
C VAL A 153 5.92 5.32 8.52
N ALA A 154 5.05 5.04 7.56
CA ALA A 154 4.08 6.01 7.05
C ALA A 154 3.14 6.53 8.16
N VAL A 155 2.51 5.63 8.93
CA VAL A 155 1.60 6.03 10.00
C VAL A 155 2.31 6.74 11.15
N SER A 156 3.57 6.37 11.45
CA SER A 156 4.35 7.02 12.52
C SER A 156 4.74 8.44 12.14
N VAL A 157 5.20 8.65 10.91
CA VAL A 157 5.53 9.99 10.39
C VAL A 157 4.29 10.88 10.38
N VAL A 158 3.17 10.41 9.83
CA VAL A 158 1.92 11.18 9.79
C VAL A 158 1.36 11.45 11.18
N ALA A 159 1.41 10.47 12.10
CA ALA A 159 0.99 10.67 13.48
C ALA A 159 1.86 11.73 14.18
N GLY A 160 3.19 11.72 13.96
CA GLY A 160 4.12 12.71 14.50
C GLY A 160 3.83 14.12 14.00
N ILE A 161 3.69 14.29 12.68
CA ILE A 161 3.32 15.58 12.05
C ILE A 161 1.97 16.05 12.59
N SER A 162 0.97 15.16 12.64
CA SER A 162 -0.38 15.46 13.13
C SER A 162 -0.40 15.88 14.60
N ALA A 163 0.46 15.30 15.44
CA ALA A 163 0.62 15.70 16.84
C ALA A 163 1.22 17.11 16.94
N GLY A 164 2.23 17.43 16.13
CA GLY A 164 2.82 18.78 16.08
C GLY A 164 1.87 19.86 15.54
N LEU A 165 0.94 19.48 14.66
CA LEU A 165 -0.09 20.37 14.12
C LEU A 165 -1.33 20.51 15.02
N GLN A 166 -1.51 19.61 15.99
CA GLN A 166 -2.69 19.59 16.86
C GLN A 166 -2.93 20.92 17.63
N PRO A 167 -1.91 21.66 18.10
CA PRO A 167 -2.12 22.96 18.75
C PRO A 167 -2.64 24.06 17.82
N ARG A 168 -2.41 23.93 16.51
CA ARG A 168 -2.71 24.97 15.50
C ARG A 168 -3.93 24.64 14.64
N LEU A 169 -4.24 23.35 14.46
CA LEU A 169 -5.26 22.89 13.53
C LEU A 169 -6.22 21.89 14.19
N ALA A 170 -7.51 22.17 14.03
CA ALA A 170 -8.56 21.21 14.36
C ALA A 170 -8.41 19.92 13.54
N LEU A 171 -9.04 18.84 14.00
CA LEU A 171 -9.01 17.53 13.32
C LEU A 171 -9.38 17.65 11.83
N ARG A 172 -10.44 18.39 11.50
CA ARG A 172 -10.86 18.63 10.11
C ARG A 172 -9.74 19.23 9.25
N GLY A 173 -9.03 20.24 9.76
CA GLY A 173 -7.92 20.88 9.05
C GLY A 173 -6.76 19.91 8.79
N ARG A 174 -6.41 19.08 9.77
CA ARG A 174 -5.37 18.05 9.63
C ARG A 174 -5.76 16.98 8.60
N LEU A 175 -7.02 16.54 8.59
CA LEU A 175 -7.54 15.59 7.60
C LEU A 175 -7.59 16.21 6.19
N MET A 176 -7.95 17.49 6.06
CA MET A 176 -7.93 18.19 4.77
C MET A 176 -6.51 18.33 4.22
N LEU A 177 -5.52 18.66 5.05
CA LEU A 177 -4.11 18.69 4.62
C LEU A 177 -3.65 17.32 4.10
N LEU A 178 -4.00 16.25 4.81
CA LEU A 178 -3.70 14.89 4.38
C LEU A 178 -4.42 14.52 3.07
N ALA A 179 -5.67 14.92 2.92
CA ALA A 179 -6.43 14.73 1.68
C ALA A 179 -5.78 15.46 0.50
N ILE A 180 -5.40 16.74 0.69
CA ILE A 180 -4.68 17.53 -0.32
C ILE A 180 -3.37 16.84 -0.71
N PHE A 181 -2.59 16.38 0.28
CA PHE A 181 -1.36 15.63 0.02
C PHE A 181 -1.60 14.42 -0.90
N TRP A 182 -2.60 13.58 -0.58
CA TRP A 182 -2.91 12.40 -1.39
C TRP A 182 -3.48 12.74 -2.76
N ILE A 183 -4.29 13.80 -2.87
CA ILE A 183 -4.79 14.29 -4.15
C ILE A 183 -3.65 14.77 -5.03
N LEU A 184 -2.68 15.52 -4.49
CA LEU A 184 -1.50 15.98 -5.23
C LEU A 184 -0.61 14.80 -5.62
N PHE A 185 -0.37 13.85 -4.71
CA PHE A 185 0.41 12.64 -4.97
C PHE A 185 -0.18 11.84 -6.13
N TYR A 186 -1.47 11.49 -6.08
CA TYR A 186 -2.12 10.79 -7.17
C TYR A 186 -2.30 11.65 -8.42
N GLY A 187 -2.49 12.97 -8.26
CA GLY A 187 -2.58 13.92 -9.35
C GLY A 187 -1.33 13.92 -10.24
N GLU A 188 -0.13 13.79 -9.66
CA GLU A 188 1.12 13.63 -10.42
C GLU A 188 1.11 12.34 -11.26
N PHE A 189 0.67 11.23 -10.66
CA PHE A 189 0.54 9.95 -11.37
C PHE A 189 -0.46 10.01 -12.52
N TRP A 190 -1.64 10.61 -12.29
CA TRP A 190 -2.65 10.85 -13.33
C TRP A 190 -2.10 11.75 -14.44
N TRP A 191 -1.43 12.84 -14.09
CA TRP A 191 -0.83 13.75 -15.07
C TRP A 191 0.22 13.05 -15.92
N ARG A 192 1.09 12.23 -15.33
CA ARG A 192 2.08 11.44 -16.07
C ARG A 192 1.46 10.38 -16.96
N TRP A 193 0.38 9.76 -16.48
CA TRP A 193 -0.37 8.76 -17.24
C TRP A 193 -1.01 9.38 -18.49
N PHE A 194 -1.75 10.47 -18.36
CA PHE A 194 -2.36 11.18 -19.51
C PHE A 194 -1.36 11.99 -20.34
N GLY A 195 -0.31 12.52 -19.73
CA GLY A 195 0.70 13.35 -20.40
C GLY A 195 1.62 12.58 -21.35
N MET A 196 1.64 11.25 -21.28
CA MET A 196 2.29 10.40 -22.30
C MET A 196 1.42 10.23 -23.55
N ASP A 197 0.09 10.35 -23.44
CA ASP A 197 -0.82 10.23 -24.58
C ASP A 197 -0.93 11.54 -25.40
N ILE A 198 -0.55 12.69 -24.82
CA ILE A 198 -0.60 13.99 -25.52
C ILE A 198 0.62 14.21 -26.45
N ARG A 199 1.67 13.39 -26.36
CA ARG A 199 2.87 13.50 -27.23
C ARG A 199 2.76 12.73 -28.56
N LEU A 200 1.57 12.26 -28.93
CA LEU A 200 1.31 11.53 -30.18
C LEU A 200 0.19 12.12 -31.05
N PHE A 201 -0.11 13.41 -30.87
CA PHE A 201 -0.93 14.17 -31.82
C PHE A 201 -0.23 15.44 -32.27
#